data_AF-A0A9E5GES6-F1
#
_entry.id   AF-A0A9E5GES6-F1
#
_cell.length_a   1.000
_cell.length_b   1.000
_cell.length_c   1.000
_cell.angle_alpha   90.00
_cell.angle_beta   90.00
_cell.angle_gamma   90.00
#
_symmetry.space_group_name_H-M   'P 1'
#
loop_
_entity.id
_entity.type
_entity.pdbx_description
1 polymer ?
#
loop_
_entity_poly.entity_id
_entity_poly.type
_entity_poly.pdbx_seq_one_letter_code
_entity_poly.pdbx_strand_id
1 'polypeptide(L)'
;MKSEQFLRISRLLGDEAVQQLHNKKVVLVGLGAVGGMTLEALVRSGIGNLRIVDFDVIGITNLNRQILATHDTLGRLKTDVAKERAMAINPDCNIEALTVFAQEETLDEILAPPVDLVIDAIDSLNPKCALLQRAYQQNIEVISSMGAALRRNPSLIKRADLMDTWGCPLARQVRTNLRKRGIMRGIEVIFSPELVRYTYKDPQEEE
;
A
#
# COMPACT_ATOMS: atom_id res chain seq x y z
N MET A 1 1.81 -12.95 27.09
CA MET A 1 0.38 -13.30 27.20
C MET A 1 -0.18 -13.27 25.79
N LYS A 2 -0.83 -14.34 25.28
CA LYS A 2 -1.48 -14.27 23.96
C LYS A 2 -2.53 -13.17 24.03
N SER A 3 -2.40 -12.11 23.23
CA SER A 3 -3.41 -11.05 23.21
C SER A 3 -4.73 -11.63 22.70
N GLU A 4 -5.77 -11.60 23.53
CA GLU A 4 -7.09 -12.15 23.19
C GLU A 4 -7.73 -11.43 21.98
N GLN A 5 -7.24 -10.23 21.63
CA GLN A 5 -7.72 -9.44 20.51
C GLN A 5 -7.61 -10.17 19.15
N PHE A 6 -6.66 -11.11 19.01
CA PHE A 6 -6.45 -11.88 17.78
C PHE A 6 -7.06 -13.29 17.80
N LEU A 7 -7.92 -13.61 18.79
CA LEU A 7 -8.51 -14.94 18.95
C LEU A 7 -9.20 -15.47 17.68
N ARG A 8 -9.90 -14.59 16.94
CA ARG A 8 -10.61 -14.98 15.71
C ARG A 8 -9.66 -15.24 14.54
N ILE A 9 -8.56 -14.49 14.44
CA ILE A 9 -7.53 -14.72 13.42
C ILE A 9 -6.77 -16.01 13.73
N SER A 10 -6.42 -16.25 14.99
CA SER A 10 -5.79 -17.51 15.44
C SER A 10 -6.67 -18.73 15.13
N ARG A 11 -7.99 -18.66 15.35
CA ARG A 11 -8.90 -19.76 14.97
C ARG A 11 -8.99 -20.02 13.46
N LEU A 12 -8.73 -19.00 12.64
CA LEU A 12 -8.78 -19.11 11.18
C LEU A 12 -7.47 -19.64 10.60
N LEU A 13 -6.34 -19.07 11.03
CA LEU A 13 -5.02 -19.31 10.44
C LEU A 13 -4.12 -20.24 11.27
N GLY A 14 -4.50 -20.51 12.52
CA GLY A 14 -3.65 -21.17 13.51
C GLY A 14 -2.79 -20.18 14.29
N ASP A 15 -2.42 -20.58 15.51
CA ASP A 15 -1.59 -19.76 16.41
C ASP A 15 -0.18 -19.50 15.86
N GLU A 16 0.39 -20.46 15.14
CA GLU A 16 1.71 -20.34 14.54
C GLU A 16 1.72 -19.23 13.48
N ALA A 17 0.71 -19.18 12.61
CA ALA A 17 0.59 -18.13 11.59
C ALA A 17 0.46 -16.74 12.21
N VAL A 18 -0.34 -16.59 13.28
CA VAL A 18 -0.45 -15.33 14.02
C VAL A 18 0.90 -14.93 14.64
N GLN A 19 1.63 -15.87 15.21
CA GLN A 19 2.95 -15.59 15.75
C GLN A 19 3.95 -15.16 14.66
N GLN A 20 3.87 -15.75 13.47
CA GLN A 20 4.66 -15.31 12.33
C GLN A 20 4.28 -13.87 11.94
N LEU A 21 2.99 -13.53 11.82
CA LEU A 21 2.53 -12.17 11.51
C LEU A 21 3.06 -11.13 12.52
N HIS A 22 3.05 -11.43 13.82
CA HIS A 22 3.61 -10.54 14.84
C HIS A 22 5.11 -10.25 14.63
N ASN A 23 5.85 -11.21 14.06
CA ASN A 23 7.28 -11.06 13.84
C ASN A 23 7.61 -10.39 12.49
N LYS A 24 6.63 -10.25 11.58
CA LYS A 24 6.86 -9.66 10.24
C LYS A 24 6.99 -8.14 10.30
N LYS A 25 7.87 -7.62 9.43
CA LYS A 25 8.03 -6.20 9.13
C LYS A 25 7.50 -5.89 7.74
N VAL A 26 6.42 -5.10 7.69
CA VAL A 26 5.77 -4.66 6.47
C VAL A 26 6.03 -3.17 6.25
N VAL A 27 6.29 -2.77 5.00
CA VAL A 27 6.30 -1.36 4.59
C VAL A 27 5.06 -1.09 3.75
N LEU A 28 4.27 -0.11 4.14
CA LEU A 28 3.10 0.36 3.40
C LEU A 28 3.38 1.77 2.86
N VAL A 29 3.45 1.90 1.53
CA VAL A 29 3.72 3.17 0.87
C VAL A 29 2.46 3.71 0.20
N GLY A 30 2.03 4.90 0.60
CA GLY A 30 0.73 5.48 0.27
C GLY A 30 -0.33 5.12 1.31
N LEU A 31 -0.97 6.14 1.88
CA LEU A 31 -2.03 6.09 2.90
C LEU A 31 -3.35 6.69 2.38
N GLY A 32 -3.53 6.67 1.05
CA GLY A 32 -4.78 7.06 0.39
C GLY A 32 -5.91 6.04 0.54
N ALA A 33 -6.76 5.94 -0.48
CA ALA A 33 -7.98 5.11 -0.43
C ALA A 33 -7.69 3.62 -0.19
N VAL A 34 -6.68 3.08 -0.92
CA VAL A 34 -6.25 1.69 -0.75
C VAL A 34 -5.39 1.55 0.50
N GLY A 35 -4.40 2.44 0.65
CA GLY A 35 -3.44 2.40 1.75
C GLY A 35 -4.09 2.42 3.14
N GLY A 36 -5.04 3.32 3.39
CA GLY A 36 -5.72 3.40 4.68
C GLY A 36 -6.50 2.12 5.03
N MET A 37 -7.13 1.48 4.04
CA MET A 37 -7.81 0.19 4.25
C MET A 37 -6.81 -0.96 4.47
N THR A 38 -5.66 -0.93 3.79
CA THR A 38 -4.57 -1.88 3.99
C THR A 38 -4.00 -1.77 5.40
N LEU A 39 -3.72 -0.55 5.87
CA LEU A 39 -3.26 -0.28 7.24
C LEU A 39 -4.17 -0.96 8.26
N GLU A 40 -5.48 -0.72 8.16
CA GLU A 40 -6.48 -1.34 9.01
C GLU A 40 -6.43 -2.86 9.00
N ALA A 41 -6.39 -3.45 7.81
CA ALA A 41 -6.33 -4.90 7.66
C ALA A 41 -5.05 -5.48 8.29
N LEU A 42 -3.89 -4.86 8.08
CA LEU A 42 -2.60 -5.32 8.64
C LEU A 42 -2.61 -5.28 10.16
N VAL A 43 -3.01 -4.14 10.74
CA VAL A 43 -3.01 -3.93 12.19
C VAL A 43 -4.01 -4.89 12.87
N ARG A 44 -5.21 -5.05 12.30
CA ARG A 44 -6.22 -5.98 12.82
C ARG A 44 -5.89 -7.45 12.63
N SER A 45 -5.02 -7.77 11.67
CA SER A 45 -4.54 -9.14 11.43
C SER A 45 -3.36 -9.52 12.33
N GLY A 46 -2.80 -8.57 13.09
CA GLY A 46 -1.69 -8.83 13.99
C GLY A 46 -0.32 -8.75 13.31
N ILE A 47 -0.14 -7.88 12.30
CA ILE A 47 1.22 -7.49 11.93
C ILE A 47 1.85 -6.75 13.10
N GLY A 48 3.05 -7.15 13.52
CA GLY A 48 3.70 -6.56 14.69
C GLY A 48 4.65 -5.40 14.37
N ASN A 49 5.19 -5.31 13.15
CA ASN A 49 6.05 -4.20 12.75
C ASN A 49 5.56 -3.60 11.44
N LEU A 50 5.20 -2.32 11.46
CA LEU A 50 4.67 -1.64 10.29
C LEU A 50 5.36 -0.29 10.12
N ARG A 51 5.97 -0.10 8.95
CA ARG A 51 6.40 1.20 8.48
C ARG A 51 5.34 1.75 7.54
N ILE A 52 4.87 2.96 7.81
CA ILE A 52 3.91 3.67 6.97
C ILE A 52 4.57 4.90 6.35
N VAL A 53 4.35 5.11 5.05
CA VAL A 53 5.00 6.17 4.28
C VAL A 53 3.95 6.92 3.47
N ASP A 54 3.81 8.22 3.72
CA ASP A 54 3.01 9.15 2.92
C ASP A 54 3.48 10.58 3.23
N PHE A 55 3.35 11.50 2.30
CA PHE A 55 3.76 12.89 2.45
C PHE A 55 2.57 13.87 2.54
N ASP A 56 1.37 13.40 2.21
CA ASP A 56 0.18 14.22 2.09
C ASP A 56 -0.45 14.56 3.45
N VAL A 57 -1.23 15.63 3.40
CA VAL A 57 -2.21 16.01 4.40
C VAL A 57 -3.61 15.51 3.99
N ILE A 58 -4.46 15.22 4.98
CA ILE A 58 -5.86 14.86 4.74
C ILE A 58 -6.64 16.08 4.25
N GLY A 59 -7.12 15.99 3.01
CA GLY A 59 -7.97 17.00 2.37
C GLY A 59 -9.45 16.65 2.41
N ILE A 60 -10.32 17.67 2.25
CA ILE A 60 -11.78 17.50 2.24
C ILE A 60 -12.26 16.50 1.18
N THR A 61 -11.61 16.48 0.01
CA THR A 61 -11.93 15.58 -1.11
C THR A 61 -11.55 14.12 -0.83
N ASN A 62 -10.89 13.82 0.30
CA ASN A 62 -10.55 12.47 0.71
C ASN A 62 -11.69 11.76 1.47
N LEU A 63 -12.63 12.52 2.04
CA LEU A 63 -13.73 12.01 2.86
C LEU A 63 -14.58 10.93 2.17
N ASN A 64 -14.67 10.96 0.83
CA ASN A 64 -15.50 10.03 0.09
C ASN A 64 -14.91 8.60 -0.04
N ARG A 65 -13.63 8.39 0.28
CA ARG A 65 -12.94 7.13 -0.03
C ARG A 65 -11.76 6.74 0.87
N GLN A 66 -11.29 7.62 1.75
CA GLN A 66 -10.14 7.34 2.61
C GLN A 66 -10.59 7.16 4.05
N ILE A 67 -10.31 6.00 4.65
CA ILE A 67 -10.79 5.68 6.00
C ILE A 67 -10.18 6.57 7.10
N LEU A 68 -9.03 7.20 6.83
CA LEU A 68 -8.36 8.12 7.75
C LEU A 68 -9.01 9.51 7.76
N ALA A 69 -9.78 9.85 6.73
CA ALA A 69 -10.38 11.16 6.56
C ALA A 69 -11.72 11.26 7.31
N THR A 70 -11.77 12.14 8.31
CA THR A 70 -12.97 12.60 9.01
C THR A 70 -12.88 14.13 9.13
N HIS A 71 -13.97 14.79 9.54
CA HIS A 71 -13.91 16.24 9.79
C HIS A 71 -12.85 16.61 10.85
N ASP A 72 -12.62 15.74 11.83
CA ASP A 72 -11.63 15.96 12.90
C ASP A 72 -10.18 15.76 12.45
N THR A 73 -9.96 15.09 11.31
CA THR A 73 -8.62 14.79 10.80
C THR A 73 -8.20 15.65 9.62
N LEU A 74 -9.08 16.53 9.13
CA LEU A 74 -8.75 17.48 8.06
C LEU A 74 -7.55 18.37 8.45
N GLY A 75 -6.64 18.57 7.50
CA GLY A 75 -5.46 19.42 7.70
C GLY A 75 -4.30 18.73 8.45
N ARG A 76 -4.48 17.47 8.88
CA ARG A 76 -3.43 16.69 9.55
C ARG A 76 -2.68 15.80 8.56
N LEU A 77 -1.41 15.52 8.86
CA LEU A 77 -0.60 14.57 8.10
C LEU A 77 -1.25 13.18 8.13
N LYS A 78 -1.31 12.52 6.97
CA LYS A 78 -1.87 11.17 6.88
C LYS A 78 -1.10 10.17 7.74
N THR A 79 0.22 10.31 7.81
CA THR A 79 1.12 9.47 8.62
C THR A 79 0.82 9.56 10.12
N ASP A 80 0.61 10.77 10.64
CA ASP A 80 0.27 10.98 12.05
C ASP A 80 -1.09 10.34 12.40
N VAL A 81 -2.12 10.63 11.60
CA VAL A 81 -3.47 10.10 11.80
C VAL A 81 -3.49 8.58 11.65
N ALA A 82 -2.76 8.03 10.69
CA ALA A 82 -2.60 6.59 10.51
C ALA A 82 -1.93 5.94 11.72
N LYS A 83 -0.86 6.55 12.27
CA LYS A 83 -0.16 6.04 13.45
C LYS A 83 -1.07 6.04 14.67
N GLU A 84 -1.75 7.14 14.95
CA GLU A 84 -2.72 7.23 16.05
C GLU A 84 -3.81 6.15 15.93
N ARG A 85 -4.36 5.99 14.73
CA ARG A 85 -5.39 4.99 14.46
C ARG A 85 -4.88 3.57 14.64
N ALA A 86 -3.68 3.26 14.17
CA ALA A 86 -3.06 1.94 14.35
C ALA A 86 -2.82 1.63 15.83
N MET A 87 -2.27 2.58 16.59
CA MET A 87 -2.03 2.44 18.03
C MET A 87 -3.31 2.28 18.84
N ALA A 88 -4.42 2.91 18.41
CA ALA A 88 -5.74 2.72 19.01
C ALA A 88 -6.33 1.32 18.77
N ILE A 89 -5.88 0.62 17.73
CA ILE A 89 -6.34 -0.74 17.39
C ILE A 89 -5.44 -1.80 18.03
N ASN A 90 -4.13 -1.65 17.92
CA ASN A 90 -3.14 -2.58 18.46
C ASN A 90 -1.95 -1.78 19.03
N PRO A 91 -1.94 -1.48 20.34
CA PRO A 91 -0.85 -0.73 20.95
C PRO A 91 0.48 -1.49 21.01
N ASP A 92 0.45 -2.82 20.80
CA ASP A 92 1.65 -3.65 20.74
C ASP A 92 2.30 -3.66 19.34
N CYS A 93 1.65 -3.05 18.34
CA CYS A 93 2.23 -2.90 17.01
C CYS A 93 3.30 -1.80 17.02
N ASN A 94 4.51 -2.13 16.57
CA ASN A 94 5.56 -1.16 16.36
C ASN A 94 5.30 -0.38 15.06
N ILE A 95 4.84 0.87 15.19
CA ILE A 95 4.53 1.75 14.06
C ILE A 95 5.62 2.81 13.86
N GLU A 96 6.32 2.71 12.74
CA GLU A 96 7.26 3.71 12.23
C GLU A 96 6.57 4.54 11.13
N ALA A 97 6.45 5.84 11.35
CA ALA A 97 5.81 6.75 10.39
C ALA A 97 6.86 7.62 9.72
N LEU A 98 6.97 7.54 8.39
CA LEU A 98 7.88 8.36 7.58
C LEU A 98 7.06 9.31 6.71
N THR A 99 7.14 10.61 7.02
CA THR A 99 6.46 11.66 6.27
C THR A 99 7.33 12.12 5.10
N VAL A 100 7.49 11.25 4.09
CA VAL A 100 8.37 11.48 2.93
C VAL A 100 7.70 11.09 1.62
N PHE A 101 8.07 11.76 0.54
CA PHE A 101 7.68 11.38 -0.81
C PHE A 101 8.54 10.22 -1.30
N ALA A 102 7.96 9.20 -1.92
CA ALA A 102 8.67 7.99 -2.37
C ALA A 102 9.40 8.20 -3.71
N GLN A 103 10.52 8.93 -3.66
CA GLN A 103 11.39 9.22 -4.79
C GLN A 103 12.75 8.55 -4.61
N GLU A 104 13.57 8.51 -5.66
CA GLU A 104 14.82 7.75 -5.71
C GLU A 104 15.73 7.98 -4.49
N GLU A 105 15.78 9.22 -3.99
CA GLU A 105 16.62 9.64 -2.85
C GLU A 105 16.11 9.12 -1.49
N THR A 106 14.82 8.79 -1.37
CA THR A 106 14.20 8.34 -0.11
C THR A 106 13.94 6.83 -0.08
N LEU A 107 14.06 6.14 -1.23
CA LEU A 107 13.75 4.70 -1.30
C LEU A 107 14.64 3.85 -0.38
N ASP A 108 15.91 4.21 -0.20
CA ASP A 108 16.80 3.46 0.70
C ASP A 108 16.38 3.60 2.16
N GLU A 109 15.94 4.78 2.59
CA GLU A 109 15.37 4.99 3.93
C GLU A 109 14.06 4.20 4.09
N ILE A 110 13.18 4.28 3.09
CA ILE A 110 11.88 3.58 3.09
C ILE A 110 12.05 2.07 3.21
N LEU A 111 13.06 1.49 2.55
CA LEU A 111 13.26 0.05 2.45
C LEU A 111 14.28 -0.52 3.46
N ALA A 112 15.02 0.32 4.19
CA ALA A 112 16.02 -0.12 5.17
C ALA A 112 15.55 0.04 6.64
N PRO A 113 15.92 -0.86 7.56
CA PRO A 113 16.58 -2.15 7.33
C PRO A 113 15.65 -3.12 6.57
N PRO A 114 16.19 -4.26 6.07
CA PRO A 114 15.45 -5.24 5.30
C PRO A 114 14.07 -5.55 5.90
N VAL A 115 13.09 -5.68 5.01
CA VAL A 115 11.68 -5.87 5.35
C VAL A 115 11.17 -7.15 4.69
N ASP A 116 10.13 -7.74 5.26
CA ASP A 116 9.57 -8.98 4.74
C ASP A 116 8.66 -8.74 3.52
N LEU A 117 7.98 -7.59 3.48
CA LEU A 117 7.01 -7.27 2.45
C LEU A 117 6.87 -5.76 2.26
N VAL A 118 6.80 -5.34 1.00
CA VAL A 118 6.39 -3.97 0.62
C VAL A 118 5.00 -4.04 0.00
N ILE A 119 4.09 -3.22 0.53
CA ILE A 119 2.78 -2.99 -0.07
C ILE A 119 2.75 -1.59 -0.65
N ASP A 120 2.64 -1.52 -1.97
CA ASP A 120 2.60 -0.28 -2.72
C ASP A 120 1.16 0.12 -3.02
N ALA A 121 0.73 1.24 -2.43
CA ALA A 121 -0.56 1.89 -2.64
C ALA A 121 -0.41 3.33 -3.18
N ILE A 122 0.74 3.64 -3.81
CA ILE A 122 0.98 4.91 -4.50
C ILE A 122 0.02 5.04 -5.69
N ASP A 123 -0.45 6.23 -6.01
CA ASP A 123 -1.26 6.51 -7.21
C ASP A 123 -0.46 7.12 -8.37
N SER A 124 0.59 7.87 -8.05
CA SER A 124 1.51 8.51 -8.99
C SER A 124 2.43 7.50 -9.70
N LEU A 125 2.50 7.60 -11.03
CA LEU A 125 3.17 6.60 -11.88
C LEU A 125 4.68 6.49 -11.64
N ASN A 126 5.40 7.62 -11.62
CA ASN A 126 6.86 7.64 -11.54
C ASN A 126 7.37 7.14 -10.16
N PRO A 127 6.88 7.65 -9.02
CA PRO A 127 7.21 7.13 -7.68
C PRO A 127 6.91 5.64 -7.54
N LYS A 128 5.74 5.20 -8.04
CA LYS A 128 5.38 3.77 -8.07
C LYS A 128 6.41 2.95 -8.83
N CYS A 129 6.76 3.33 -10.05
CA CYS A 129 7.75 2.59 -10.84
C CYS A 129 9.13 2.55 -10.17
N ALA A 130 9.55 3.65 -9.52
CA ALA A 130 10.81 3.71 -8.79
C ALA A 130 10.82 2.75 -7.58
N LEU A 131 9.77 2.78 -6.75
CA LEU A 131 9.62 1.86 -5.61
C LEU A 131 9.64 0.40 -6.07
N LEU A 132 8.84 0.05 -7.08
CA LEU A 132 8.76 -1.32 -7.60
C LEU A 132 10.10 -1.80 -8.18
N GLN A 133 10.81 -0.92 -8.88
CA GLN A 133 12.13 -1.24 -9.40
C GLN A 133 13.13 -1.49 -8.26
N ARG A 134 13.18 -0.60 -7.26
CA ARG A 134 14.14 -0.72 -6.16
C ARG A 134 13.90 -1.98 -5.33
N ALA A 135 12.65 -2.26 -4.99
CA ALA A 135 12.29 -3.46 -4.25
C ALA A 135 12.61 -4.74 -5.05
N TYR A 136 12.37 -4.74 -6.36
CA TYR A 136 12.76 -5.84 -7.25
C TYR A 136 14.29 -6.07 -7.27
N GLN A 137 15.08 -4.99 -7.37
CA GLN A 137 16.55 -5.07 -7.35
C GLN A 137 17.11 -5.58 -6.01
N GLN A 138 16.43 -5.27 -4.91
CA GLN A 138 16.78 -5.74 -3.57
C GLN A 138 16.20 -7.12 -3.22
N ASN A 139 15.50 -7.77 -4.16
CA ASN A 139 14.78 -9.04 -3.95
C ASN A 139 13.81 -9.00 -2.76
N ILE A 140 13.14 -7.86 -2.57
CA ILE A 140 12.10 -7.69 -1.55
C ILE A 140 10.76 -8.08 -2.16
N GLU A 141 9.96 -8.87 -1.45
CA GLU A 141 8.61 -9.24 -1.89
C GLU A 141 7.71 -8.00 -1.93
N VAL A 142 6.95 -7.84 -3.02
CA VAL A 142 6.10 -6.68 -3.25
C VAL A 142 4.70 -7.10 -3.71
N ILE A 143 3.69 -6.47 -3.11
CA ILE A 143 2.32 -6.46 -3.62
C ILE A 143 1.93 -5.03 -3.95
N SER A 144 1.62 -4.75 -5.20
CA SER A 144 1.27 -3.40 -5.65
C SER A 144 -0.19 -3.27 -6.06
N SER A 145 -0.87 -2.26 -5.53
CA SER A 145 -2.20 -1.87 -5.99
C SER A 145 -2.10 -1.09 -7.30
N MET A 146 -2.92 -1.50 -8.25
CA MET A 146 -3.17 -0.76 -9.49
C MET A 146 -4.36 0.19 -9.31
N GLY A 147 -4.83 0.79 -10.41
CA GLY A 147 -5.88 1.80 -10.37
C GLY A 147 -7.21 1.24 -9.87
N ALA A 148 -7.67 1.70 -8.71
CA ALA A 148 -8.96 1.36 -8.10
C ALA A 148 -10.08 2.37 -8.43
N ALA A 149 -9.72 3.57 -8.89
CA ALA A 149 -10.67 4.63 -9.21
C ALA A 149 -11.60 4.27 -10.38
N LEU A 150 -12.79 4.88 -10.40
CA LEU A 150 -13.80 4.76 -11.46
C LEU A 150 -14.35 3.34 -11.68
N ARG A 151 -14.23 2.47 -10.66
CA ARG A 151 -14.71 1.09 -10.66
C ARG A 151 -15.87 0.95 -9.69
N ARG A 152 -16.77 0.01 -9.96
CA ARG A 152 -17.97 -0.22 -9.14
C ARG A 152 -18.10 -1.65 -8.65
N ASN A 153 -17.52 -2.62 -9.35
CA ASN A 153 -17.71 -4.01 -9.01
C ASN A 153 -16.50 -4.59 -8.25
N PRO A 154 -16.58 -4.71 -6.91
CA PRO A 154 -15.49 -5.29 -6.11
C PRO A 154 -15.27 -6.79 -6.41
N SER A 155 -16.26 -7.51 -6.95
CA SER A 155 -16.10 -8.93 -7.28
C SER A 155 -15.14 -9.17 -8.45
N LEU A 156 -14.75 -8.11 -9.17
CA LEU A 156 -13.79 -8.18 -10.27
C LEU A 156 -12.34 -7.92 -9.83
N ILE A 157 -12.10 -7.64 -8.55
CA ILE A 157 -10.74 -7.50 -8.03
C ILE A 157 -10.00 -8.84 -8.15
N LYS A 158 -8.78 -8.80 -8.66
CA LYS A 158 -7.93 -9.95 -8.95
C LYS A 158 -6.50 -9.71 -8.50
N ARG A 159 -5.83 -10.80 -8.13
CA ARG A 159 -4.39 -10.91 -7.91
C ARG A 159 -3.76 -11.57 -9.14
N ALA A 160 -2.66 -11.03 -9.64
CA ALA A 160 -1.88 -11.59 -10.75
C ALA A 160 -0.45 -11.03 -10.76
N ASP A 161 0.43 -11.62 -11.56
CA ASP A 161 1.66 -10.93 -11.97
C ASP A 161 1.31 -9.68 -12.78
N LEU A 162 2.06 -8.59 -12.59
CA LEU A 162 1.87 -7.32 -13.29
C LEU A 162 1.75 -7.52 -14.80
N MET A 163 2.54 -8.40 -15.41
CA MET A 163 2.55 -8.64 -16.85
C MET A 163 1.29 -9.30 -17.38
N ASP A 164 0.55 -10.01 -16.55
CA ASP A 164 -0.64 -10.75 -16.93
C ASP A 164 -1.93 -9.93 -16.75
N THR A 165 -1.81 -8.65 -16.35
CA THR A 165 -2.98 -7.78 -16.11
C THR A 165 -3.55 -7.15 -17.39
N TRP A 166 -4.88 -6.99 -17.43
CA TRP A 166 -5.61 -6.36 -18.54
C TRP A 166 -6.69 -5.40 -18.00
N GLY A 167 -7.27 -4.55 -18.86
CA GLY A 167 -8.37 -3.64 -18.48
C GLY A 167 -8.02 -2.53 -17.47
N CYS A 168 -6.78 -2.46 -16.98
CA CYS A 168 -6.32 -1.44 -16.04
C CYS A 168 -5.30 -0.48 -16.70
N PRO A 169 -5.66 0.80 -16.92
CA PRO A 169 -4.76 1.78 -17.53
C PRO A 169 -3.48 2.04 -16.74
N LEU A 170 -3.54 2.08 -15.40
CA LEU A 170 -2.35 2.24 -14.56
C LEU A 170 -1.41 1.04 -14.74
N ALA A 171 -1.95 -0.18 -14.64
CA ALA A 171 -1.15 -1.40 -14.80
C ALA A 171 -0.48 -1.46 -16.18
N ARG A 172 -1.15 -0.99 -17.25
CA ARG A 172 -0.56 -0.90 -18.59
C ARG A 172 0.66 0.03 -18.63
N GLN A 173 0.59 1.18 -17.98
CA GLN A 173 1.70 2.14 -17.94
C GLN A 173 2.85 1.65 -17.06
N VAL A 174 2.54 1.07 -15.89
CA VAL A 174 3.56 0.49 -15.00
C VAL A 174 4.28 -0.65 -15.71
N ARG A 175 3.56 -1.58 -16.36
CA ARG A 175 4.15 -2.62 -17.23
C ARG A 175 5.11 -2.03 -18.26
N THR A 176 4.66 -1.00 -18.97
CA THR A 176 5.44 -0.39 -20.05
C THR A 176 6.72 0.24 -19.52
N ASN A 177 6.67 0.94 -18.38
CA ASN A 177 7.83 1.55 -17.74
C ASN A 177 8.81 0.51 -17.18
N LEU A 178 8.31 -0.51 -16.48
CA LEU A 178 9.15 -1.54 -15.88
C LEU A 178 9.81 -2.45 -16.94
N ARG A 179 9.14 -2.73 -18.06
CA ARG A 179 9.76 -3.42 -19.21
C ARG A 179 10.95 -2.66 -19.79
N LYS A 180 10.84 -1.33 -19.92
CA LYS A 180 11.97 -0.48 -20.36
C LYS A 180 13.16 -0.54 -19.40
N ARG A 181 12.90 -0.88 -18.13
CA ARG A 181 13.92 -1.04 -17.07
C ARG A 181 14.41 -2.50 -16.94
N GLY A 182 14.02 -3.39 -17.85
CA GLY A 182 14.45 -4.81 -17.85
C GLY A 182 13.67 -5.72 -16.90
N ILE A 183 12.61 -5.23 -16.26
CA ILE A 183 11.81 -6.01 -15.32
C ILE A 183 10.64 -6.66 -16.07
N MET A 184 10.63 -7.99 -16.09
CA MET A 184 9.74 -8.78 -16.94
C MET A 184 8.70 -9.60 -16.18
N ARG A 185 8.96 -10.11 -14.98
CA ARG A 185 8.01 -10.87 -14.15
C ARG A 185 8.43 -10.74 -12.69
N GLY A 186 7.60 -11.23 -11.77
CA GLY A 186 7.92 -11.30 -10.34
C GLY A 186 7.43 -10.10 -9.54
N ILE A 187 6.53 -9.28 -10.10
CA ILE A 187 5.85 -8.22 -9.36
C ILE A 187 4.38 -8.60 -9.27
N GLU A 188 3.94 -8.91 -8.07
CA GLU A 188 2.54 -9.20 -7.82
C GLU A 188 1.73 -7.93 -7.69
N VAL A 189 0.52 -7.95 -8.26
CA VAL A 189 -0.38 -6.81 -8.23
C VAL A 189 -1.82 -7.19 -7.93
N ILE A 190 -2.52 -6.23 -7.31
CA ILE A 190 -3.97 -6.23 -7.17
C ILE A 190 -4.55 -5.25 -8.18
N PHE A 191 -5.45 -5.73 -9.03
CA PHE A 191 -6.11 -4.91 -10.06
C PHE A 191 -7.55 -5.36 -10.28
N SER A 192 -8.29 -4.61 -11.10
CA SER A 192 -9.56 -5.07 -11.64
C SER A 192 -9.53 -4.94 -13.17
N PRO A 193 -10.10 -5.89 -13.92
CA PRO A 193 -10.24 -5.81 -15.37
C PRO A 193 -11.48 -5.01 -15.80
N GLU A 194 -12.28 -4.49 -14.86
CA GLU A 194 -13.42 -3.62 -15.17
C GLU A 194 -12.94 -2.46 -16.07
N LEU A 195 -13.59 -2.26 -17.21
CA LEU A 195 -13.15 -1.25 -18.16
C LEU A 195 -13.50 0.14 -17.64
N VAL A 196 -12.49 0.99 -17.52
CA VAL A 196 -12.65 2.40 -17.16
C VAL A 196 -12.31 3.27 -18.36
N ARG A 197 -13.13 4.30 -18.62
CA ARG A 197 -12.79 5.35 -19.58
C ARG A 197 -11.97 6.41 -18.85
N TYR A 198 -10.65 6.21 -18.83
CA TYR A 198 -9.72 7.14 -18.20
C TYR A 198 -8.42 7.18 -18.98
N THR A 199 -8.03 8.38 -19.38
CA THR A 199 -6.72 8.65 -19.98
C THR A 199 -5.86 9.26 -18.88
N TYR A 200 -4.86 8.52 -18.41
CA TYR A 200 -3.85 9.10 -17.54
C TYR A 200 -3.10 10.17 -18.34
N LYS A 201 -3.08 11.38 -17.82
CA LYS A 201 -2.20 12.45 -18.28
C LYS A 201 -0.95 12.46 -17.39
N ASP A 202 0.13 13.05 -17.88
CA ASP A 202 1.29 13.33 -17.02
C ASP A 202 0.83 14.26 -15.88
N PRO A 203 1.26 14.08 -14.61
CA PRO A 203 0.95 15.03 -13.54
C PRO A 203 1.27 16.50 -13.88
N GLN A 204 2.22 16.74 -14.79
CA GLN A 204 2.54 18.08 -15.30
C GLN A 204 1.47 18.67 -16.24
N GLU A 205 0.49 17.87 -16.68
CA GLU A 205 -0.62 18.26 -17.58
C GLU A 205 -1.98 18.33 -16.84
N GLU A 206 -1.99 18.23 -15.51
CA GLU A 206 -3.19 18.28 -14.67
C GLU A 206 -3.53 19.70 -14.13
N GLU A 207 -2.85 20.76 -14.60
CA GLU A 207 -3.23 22.17 -14.39
C GLU A 207 -4.17 22.71 -15.49
#